data_AF-A0A848XN05-F1
#
_entry.id   AF-A0A848XN05-F1
#
_cell.length_a   1.000
_cell.length_b   1.000
_cell.length_c   1.000
_cell.angle_alpha   90.00
_cell.angle_beta   90.00
_cell.angle_gamma   90.00
#
_symmetry.space_group_name_H-M   'P 1'
#
loop_
_entity.id
_entity.type
_entity.pdbx_description
1 polymer ?
#
loop_
_entity_poly.entity_id
_entity_poly.type
_entity_poly.pdbx_seq_one_letter_code
_entity_poly.pdbx_strand_id
1 'polypeptide(L)'
;MSRQLKTVGAGAALLTLTLSAWVTLDTERAPMSTGNESTGEEIAEAASRFLETLESDQRDRATYDLSTDERFNWNFVPTARNGLPLKDMTLGQRTAAHRLLQATLSSQGYHKANAIIELERILGILEGRPERRDPEQYFVTIFGTPSA
;
A
#
# COMPACT_ATOMS: atom_id res chain seq x y z
N MET A 1 59.15 -7.41 55.18
CA MET A 1 58.13 -6.48 54.66
C MET A 1 58.69 -5.80 53.42
N SER A 2 57.90 -5.76 52.35
CA SER A 2 58.24 -5.26 51.01
C SER A 2 59.28 -6.10 50.26
N ARG A 3 58.84 -6.75 49.18
CA ARG A 3 59.66 -7.07 48.00
C ARG A 3 58.75 -7.27 46.80
N GLN A 4 58.77 -6.29 45.91
CA GLN A 4 58.33 -6.39 44.52
C GLN A 4 59.11 -7.51 43.83
N LEU A 5 58.43 -8.39 43.10
CA LEU A 5 59.06 -9.25 42.09
C LEU A 5 58.49 -8.90 40.72
N LYS A 6 59.36 -8.35 39.87
CA LYS A 6 59.24 -8.38 38.42
C LYS A 6 60.00 -9.61 37.91
N THR A 7 59.37 -10.39 37.04
CA THR A 7 60.00 -11.22 35.97
C THR A 7 58.86 -11.77 35.11
N VAL A 8 58.61 -11.23 33.92
CA VAL A 8 59.10 -11.69 32.60
C VAL A 8 58.70 -13.14 32.30
N GLY A 9 57.73 -13.29 31.39
CA GLY A 9 57.42 -14.53 30.69
C GLY A 9 57.24 -14.23 29.20
N ALA A 10 58.25 -14.63 28.43
CA ALA A 10 58.30 -14.52 26.98
C ALA A 10 57.28 -15.45 26.30
N GLY A 11 56.72 -15.02 25.17
CA GLY A 11 55.80 -15.84 24.38
C GLY A 11 55.26 -15.12 23.15
N ALA A 12 56.14 -14.44 22.40
CA ALA A 12 55.78 -13.91 21.09
C ALA A 12 55.77 -15.07 20.07
N ALA A 13 54.62 -15.71 19.91
CA ALA A 13 54.37 -16.64 18.82
C ALA A 13 53.80 -15.85 17.63
N LEU A 14 54.66 -15.61 16.63
CA LEU A 14 54.24 -15.25 15.28
C LEU A 14 53.43 -16.41 14.69
N LEU A 15 52.18 -16.13 14.32
CA LEU A 15 51.41 -16.95 13.38
C LEU A 15 50.58 -16.00 12.52
N THR A 16 51.23 -15.42 11.51
CA THR A 16 50.56 -14.78 10.39
C THR A 16 49.94 -15.86 9.53
N LEU A 17 48.67 -16.20 9.78
CA LEU A 17 47.85 -16.94 8.83
C LEU A 17 47.16 -15.93 7.92
N THR A 18 47.79 -15.61 6.80
CA THR A 18 47.12 -14.96 5.67
C THR A 18 46.22 -15.99 5.01
N LEU A 19 44.98 -16.10 5.47
CA LEU A 19 43.95 -16.80 4.71
C LEU A 19 43.44 -15.83 3.65
N SER A 20 44.11 -15.78 2.49
CA SER A 20 43.54 -15.19 1.29
C SER A 20 42.41 -16.10 0.82
N ALA A 21 41.22 -15.90 1.39
CA ALA A 21 40.00 -16.41 0.79
C ALA A 21 39.81 -15.63 -0.51
N TRP A 22 40.04 -16.28 -1.64
CA TRP A 22 39.45 -15.85 -2.89
C TRP A 22 37.93 -15.92 -2.68
N VAL A 23 37.33 -14.80 -2.32
CA VAL A 23 35.88 -14.62 -2.49
C VAL A 23 35.68 -14.60 -3.99
N THR A 24 35.45 -15.78 -4.57
CA THR A 24 34.65 -15.89 -5.78
C THR A 24 33.29 -15.30 -5.41
N LEU A 25 33.07 -14.04 -5.81
CA LEU A 25 31.72 -13.50 -5.95
C LEU A 25 31.04 -14.35 -7.01
N ASP A 26 30.58 -15.53 -6.63
CA ASP A 26 29.55 -16.23 -7.36
C ASP A 26 28.30 -15.38 -7.14
N THR A 27 28.13 -14.39 -8.01
CA THR A 27 26.84 -13.72 -8.17
C THR A 27 25.94 -14.73 -8.86
N GLU A 28 25.52 -15.76 -8.12
CA GLU A 28 24.22 -16.33 -8.38
C GLU A 28 23.23 -15.20 -8.13
N ARG A 29 22.81 -14.53 -9.21
CA ARG A 29 21.58 -13.74 -9.20
C ARG A 29 20.50 -14.73 -8.77
N ALA A 30 20.15 -14.70 -7.49
CA ALA A 30 18.90 -15.25 -7.02
C ALA A 30 17.81 -14.74 -7.99
N PRO A 31 16.91 -15.62 -8.49
CA PRO A 31 15.83 -15.16 -9.34
C PRO A 31 15.13 -14.02 -8.61
N MET A 32 14.96 -12.87 -9.28
CA MET A 32 14.12 -11.81 -8.76
C MET A 32 12.77 -12.44 -8.46
N SER A 33 12.36 -12.41 -7.19
CA SER A 33 11.07 -12.94 -6.76
C SER A 33 9.97 -12.40 -7.68
N THR A 34 9.18 -13.30 -8.27
CA THR A 34 8.02 -12.99 -9.13
C THR A 34 6.86 -12.33 -8.37
N GLY A 35 7.10 -11.77 -7.18
CA GLY A 35 6.07 -11.16 -6.32
C GLY A 35 5.29 -10.00 -6.95
N ASN A 36 5.71 -9.48 -8.11
CA ASN A 36 4.96 -8.47 -8.84
C ASN A 36 3.82 -9.05 -9.70
N GLU A 37 3.95 -10.28 -10.20
CA GLU A 37 2.89 -10.94 -10.97
C GLU A 37 1.72 -11.30 -10.04
N SER A 38 2.00 -11.85 -8.85
CA SER A 38 0.96 -12.19 -7.88
C SER A 38 0.24 -10.95 -7.31
N THR A 39 0.95 -9.85 -7.09
CA THR A 39 0.34 -8.62 -6.53
C THR A 39 -0.66 -8.01 -7.51
N GLY A 40 -0.33 -7.96 -8.81
CA GLY A 40 -1.23 -7.46 -9.84
C GLY A 40 -2.50 -8.31 -9.96
N GLU A 41 -2.36 -9.64 -9.92
CA GLU A 41 -3.47 -10.59 -9.93
C GLU A 41 -4.38 -10.42 -8.70
N GLU A 42 -3.80 -10.28 -7.50
CA GLU A 42 -4.55 -10.05 -6.25
C GLU A 42 -5.38 -8.76 -6.30
N ILE A 43 -4.81 -7.67 -6.84
CA ILE A 43 -5.51 -6.39 -7.01
C ILE A 43 -6.62 -6.53 -8.04
N ALA A 44 -6.36 -7.18 -9.17
CA ALA A 44 -7.34 -7.37 -10.24
C ALA A 44 -8.50 -8.27 -9.79
N GLU A 45 -8.23 -9.30 -8.99
CA GLU A 45 -9.24 -10.14 -8.36
C GLU A 45 -10.10 -9.33 -7.38
N ALA A 46 -9.47 -8.54 -6.50
CA ALA A 46 -10.21 -7.69 -5.56
C ALA A 46 -11.09 -6.65 -6.28
N ALA A 47 -10.61 -6.08 -7.38
CA ALA A 47 -11.37 -5.15 -8.22
C ALA A 47 -12.58 -5.84 -8.87
N SER A 48 -12.37 -7.05 -9.41
CA SER A 48 -13.45 -7.87 -10.00
C SER A 48 -14.52 -8.18 -8.96
N ARG A 49 -14.12 -8.67 -7.78
CA ARG A 49 -15.02 -8.96 -6.65
C ARG A 49 -15.78 -7.72 -6.20
N PHE A 50 -15.15 -6.55 -6.14
CA PHE A 50 -15.85 -5.30 -5.84
C PHE A 50 -16.91 -5.00 -6.89
N LEU A 51 -16.55 -5.04 -8.17
CA LEU A 51 -17.48 -4.79 -9.26
C LEU A 51 -18.64 -5.78 -9.22
N GLU A 52 -18.42 -7.07 -8.97
CA GLU A 52 -19.47 -8.09 -8.82
C GLU A 52 -20.51 -7.76 -7.75
N THR A 53 -20.17 -6.99 -6.71
CA THR A 53 -21.13 -6.55 -5.70
C THR A 53 -22.06 -5.42 -6.13
N LEU A 54 -21.76 -4.76 -7.25
CA LEU A 54 -22.49 -3.58 -7.71
C LEU A 54 -23.66 -3.92 -8.60
N GLU A 55 -24.77 -3.22 -8.39
CA GLU A 55 -25.89 -3.15 -9.32
C GLU A 55 -25.45 -2.49 -10.65
N SER A 56 -26.24 -2.64 -11.72
CA SER A 56 -25.88 -2.13 -13.05
C SER A 56 -25.62 -0.61 -13.06
N ASP A 57 -26.48 0.17 -12.43
CA ASP A 57 -26.37 1.64 -12.37
C ASP A 57 -25.15 2.10 -11.56
N GLN A 58 -24.85 1.39 -10.47
CA GLN A 58 -23.67 1.64 -9.65
C GLN A 58 -22.39 1.29 -10.42
N ARG A 59 -22.39 0.18 -11.17
CA ARG A 59 -21.27 -0.24 -12.01
C ARG A 59 -20.98 0.79 -13.10
N ASP A 60 -22.02 1.26 -13.81
CA ASP A 60 -21.89 2.29 -14.84
C ASP A 60 -21.25 3.58 -14.31
N ARG A 61 -21.53 3.95 -13.06
CA ARG A 61 -20.91 5.11 -12.40
C ARG A 61 -19.49 4.86 -11.92
N ALA A 62 -19.16 3.62 -11.57
CA ALA A 62 -17.88 3.21 -10.99
C ALA A 62 -16.83 2.86 -12.05
N THR A 63 -17.21 2.61 -13.31
CA THR A 63 -16.30 2.14 -14.36
C THR A 63 -16.18 3.12 -15.52
N TYR A 64 -14.96 3.21 -16.05
CA TYR A 64 -14.63 4.03 -17.22
C TYR A 64 -13.72 3.22 -18.15
N ASP A 65 -13.76 3.50 -19.45
CA ASP A 65 -12.77 2.93 -20.38
C ASP A 65 -11.35 3.37 -20.04
N LEU A 66 -10.35 2.52 -20.27
CA LEU A 66 -8.97 2.89 -19.97
C LEU A 66 -8.46 4.06 -20.83
N SER A 67 -9.04 4.27 -22.01
CA SER A 67 -8.67 5.32 -22.96
C SER A 67 -9.33 6.68 -22.69
N THR A 68 -10.26 6.79 -21.75
CA THR A 68 -10.94 8.07 -21.47
C THR A 68 -10.02 9.08 -20.77
N ASP A 69 -10.21 10.36 -21.08
CA ASP A 69 -9.47 11.48 -20.48
C ASP A 69 -9.74 11.62 -18.97
N GLU A 70 -10.83 11.04 -18.46
CA GLU A 70 -11.17 11.07 -17.03
C GLU A 70 -10.06 10.49 -16.15
N ARG A 71 -9.24 9.55 -16.66
CA ARG A 71 -8.08 9.00 -15.91
C ARG A 71 -7.03 10.06 -15.56
N PHE A 72 -7.05 11.19 -16.24
CA PHE A 72 -6.18 12.34 -15.99
C PHE A 72 -6.88 13.46 -15.20
N ASN A 73 -8.17 13.32 -14.90
CA ASN A 73 -8.96 14.28 -14.15
C ASN A 73 -8.72 14.16 -12.63
N TRP A 74 -7.47 14.36 -12.21
CA TRP A 74 -7.07 14.33 -10.81
C TRP A 74 -6.92 15.75 -10.26
N ASN A 75 -7.69 16.06 -9.21
CA ASN A 75 -7.66 17.35 -8.53
C ASN A 75 -7.33 17.14 -7.05
N PHE A 76 -6.38 17.90 -6.52
CA PHE A 76 -6.08 17.91 -5.08
C PHE A 76 -6.98 18.87 -4.28
N VAL A 77 -7.69 19.78 -4.97
CA VAL A 77 -8.68 20.69 -4.38
C VAL A 77 -10.09 20.11 -4.44
N PRO A 78 -11.00 20.49 -3.53
CA PRO A 78 -12.38 20.04 -3.56
C PRO A 78 -13.09 20.45 -4.85
N THR A 79 -13.50 19.46 -5.64
CA THR A 79 -14.26 19.58 -6.89
C THR A 79 -15.28 18.46 -6.94
N ALA A 80 -16.31 18.57 -7.79
CA ALA A 80 -17.19 17.44 -8.06
C ALA A 80 -16.36 16.29 -8.63
N ARG A 81 -16.53 15.09 -8.08
CA ARG A 81 -15.80 13.89 -8.50
C ARG A 81 -16.73 12.88 -9.14
N ASN A 82 -16.26 12.30 -10.23
CA ASN A 82 -16.89 11.16 -10.86
C ASN A 82 -16.52 9.86 -10.12
N GLY A 83 -17.36 8.83 -10.28
CA GLY A 83 -17.23 7.56 -9.59
C GLY A 83 -18.46 7.23 -8.74
N LEU A 84 -18.40 6.09 -8.05
CA LEU A 84 -19.43 5.69 -7.09
C LEU A 84 -19.00 6.11 -5.68
N PRO A 85 -19.72 7.03 -5.01
CA PRO A 85 -19.42 7.41 -3.64
C PRO A 85 -19.75 6.27 -2.66
N LEU A 86 -18.96 6.15 -1.59
CA LEU A 86 -19.22 5.19 -0.50
C LEU A 86 -20.61 5.37 0.10
N LYS A 87 -21.14 6.60 0.10
CA LYS A 87 -22.48 6.93 0.58
C LYS A 87 -23.61 6.20 -0.14
N ASP A 88 -23.42 5.89 -1.41
CA ASP A 88 -24.41 5.21 -2.24
C ASP A 88 -24.23 3.69 -2.24
N MET A 89 -23.29 3.17 -1.46
CA MET A 89 -22.98 1.75 -1.37
C MET A 89 -23.68 1.10 -0.17
N THR A 90 -24.08 -0.16 -0.33
CA THR A 90 -24.46 -1.01 0.81
C THR A 90 -23.24 -1.34 1.68
N LEU A 91 -23.46 -1.86 2.89
CA LEU A 91 -22.36 -2.29 3.77
C LEU A 91 -21.47 -3.37 3.11
N GLY A 92 -22.07 -4.29 2.34
CA GLY A 92 -21.32 -5.31 1.61
C GLY A 92 -20.43 -4.72 0.52
N GLN A 93 -20.96 -3.77 -0.25
CA GLN A 93 -20.23 -3.06 -1.30
C GLN A 93 -19.08 -2.23 -0.73
N ARG A 94 -19.32 -1.50 0.38
CA ARG A 94 -18.26 -0.77 1.10
C ARG A 94 -17.17 -1.72 1.61
N THR A 95 -17.55 -2.86 2.16
CA THR A 95 -16.57 -3.88 2.60
C THR A 95 -15.70 -4.35 1.43
N ALA A 96 -16.29 -4.59 0.26
CA ALA A 96 -15.53 -4.97 -0.94
C ALA A 96 -14.62 -3.83 -1.44
N ALA A 97 -15.08 -2.58 -1.40
CA ALA A 97 -14.25 -1.41 -1.71
C ALA A 97 -13.04 -1.28 -0.78
N HIS A 98 -13.23 -1.48 0.52
CA HIS A 98 -12.12 -1.49 1.49
C HIS A 98 -11.15 -2.65 1.26
N ARG A 99 -11.63 -3.84 0.86
CA ARG A 99 -10.76 -4.96 0.47
C ARG A 99 -9.91 -4.64 -0.75
N LEU A 100 -10.47 -3.98 -1.76
CA LEU A 100 -9.70 -3.47 -2.90
C LEU A 100 -8.62 -2.50 -2.42
N LEU A 101 -8.95 -1.56 -1.55
CA LEU A 101 -7.97 -0.62 -0.98
C LEU A 101 -6.85 -1.36 -0.22
N GLN A 102 -7.19 -2.39 0.56
CA GLN A 102 -6.23 -3.24 1.28
C GLN A 102 -5.32 -4.06 0.35
N ALA A 103 -5.82 -4.50 -0.81
CA ALA A 103 -5.00 -5.19 -1.81
C ALA A 103 -3.99 -4.24 -2.47
N THR A 104 -4.35 -2.96 -2.65
CA THR A 104 -3.51 -1.96 -3.32
C THR A 104 -2.49 -1.26 -2.40
N LEU A 105 -2.74 -1.22 -1.09
CA LEU A 105 -1.93 -0.50 -0.13
C LEU A 105 -1.28 -1.46 0.86
N SER A 106 -0.11 -1.09 1.38
CA SER A 106 0.42 -1.76 2.58
C SER A 106 -0.55 -1.60 3.75
N SER A 107 -0.49 -2.50 4.74
CA SER A 107 -1.30 -2.40 5.96
C SER A 107 -1.21 -1.01 6.61
N GLN A 108 0.00 -0.44 6.69
CA GLN A 108 0.18 0.92 7.20
C GLN A 108 -0.48 1.98 6.29
N GLY A 109 -0.38 1.82 4.97
CA GLY A 109 -1.02 2.71 3.99
C GLY A 109 -2.54 2.69 4.11
N TYR A 110 -3.14 1.50 4.23
CA TYR A 110 -4.57 1.33 4.45
C TYR A 110 -5.03 2.02 5.74
N HIS A 111 -4.33 1.81 6.86
CA HIS A 111 -4.68 2.46 8.11
C HIS A 111 -4.60 3.99 8.03
N LYS A 112 -3.59 4.53 7.35
CA LYS A 112 -3.47 5.98 7.11
C LYS A 112 -4.63 6.50 6.26
N ALA A 113 -4.95 5.84 5.15
CA ALA A 113 -6.05 6.22 4.28
C ALA A 113 -7.39 6.23 5.04
N ASN A 114 -7.67 5.17 5.80
CA ASN A 114 -8.88 5.07 6.61
C ASN A 114 -8.94 6.13 7.71
N ALA A 115 -7.82 6.43 8.37
CA ALA A 115 -7.76 7.49 9.38
C ALA A 115 -8.05 8.87 8.78
N ILE A 116 -7.61 9.15 7.55
CA ILE A 116 -7.91 10.39 6.84
C ILE A 116 -9.41 10.48 6.51
N ILE A 117 -10.01 9.39 6.03
CA ILE A 117 -11.46 9.33 5.76
C ILE A 117 -12.26 9.62 7.04
N GLU A 118 -11.92 8.96 8.15
CA GLU A 118 -12.62 9.16 9.43
C GLU A 118 -12.39 10.56 10.02
N LEU A 119 -11.26 11.20 9.72
CA LEU A 119 -10.96 12.56 10.17
C LEU A 119 -11.95 13.59 9.63
N GLU A 120 -12.60 13.32 8.49
CA GLU A 120 -13.66 14.18 7.96
C GLU A 120 -14.76 14.41 9.02
N ARG A 121 -15.12 13.40 9.81
CA ARG A 121 -16.12 13.56 10.89
C ARG A 121 -15.70 14.61 11.92
N ILE A 122 -14.43 14.61 12.32
CA ILE A 122 -13.90 15.58 13.29
C ILE A 122 -13.83 16.97 12.66
N LEU A 123 -13.37 17.07 11.41
CA LEU A 123 -13.33 18.34 10.68
C LEU A 123 -14.74 18.92 10.49
N GLY A 124 -15.74 18.09 10.24
CA GLY A 124 -17.14 18.51 10.14
C GLY A 124 -17.65 19.17 11.40
N ILE A 125 -17.28 18.64 12.56
CA ILE A 125 -17.60 19.23 13.88
C ILE A 125 -16.85 20.55 14.08
N LEU A 126 -15.53 20.55 13.85
CA LEU A 126 -14.69 21.73 14.11
C LEU A 126 -15.01 22.91 13.18
N GLU A 127 -15.37 22.63 11.93
CA GLU A 127 -15.65 23.65 10.91
C GLU A 127 -17.15 24.01 10.83
N GLY A 128 -18.01 23.31 11.56
CA GLY A 128 -19.47 23.49 11.52
C GLY A 128 -20.08 23.19 10.14
N ARG A 129 -19.46 22.27 9.38
CA ARG A 129 -19.84 21.89 8.01
C ARG A 129 -19.89 20.36 7.82
N PRO A 130 -20.67 19.63 8.62
CA PRO A 130 -20.74 18.17 8.55
C PRO A 130 -21.24 17.64 7.20
N GLU A 131 -22.04 18.43 6.47
CA GLU A 131 -22.53 18.08 5.14
C GLU A 131 -21.44 18.04 4.07
N ARG A 132 -20.38 18.85 4.23
CA ARG A 132 -19.23 18.90 3.32
C ARG A 132 -18.10 17.97 3.77
N ARG A 133 -17.99 17.73 5.08
CA ARG A 133 -16.94 16.93 5.73
C ARG A 133 -17.50 15.54 6.09
N ASP A 134 -17.97 14.84 5.07
CA ASP A 134 -18.64 13.54 5.19
C ASP A 134 -17.66 12.41 4.84
N PRO A 135 -17.33 11.49 5.77
CA PRO A 135 -16.49 10.32 5.50
C PRO A 135 -17.01 9.41 4.39
N GLU A 136 -18.30 9.48 4.07
CA GLU A 136 -18.90 8.67 2.99
C GLU A 136 -18.83 9.36 1.61
N GLN A 137 -18.33 10.60 1.52
CA GLN A 137 -18.07 11.34 0.27
C GLN A 137 -16.69 11.02 -0.34
N TYR A 138 -16.26 9.76 -0.25
CA TYR A 138 -15.12 9.21 -0.99
C TYR A 138 -15.62 8.31 -2.11
N PHE A 139 -14.90 8.27 -3.23
CA PHE A 139 -15.37 7.67 -4.48
C PHE A 139 -14.47 6.54 -4.93
N VAL A 140 -15.05 5.50 -5.50
CA VAL A 140 -14.32 4.43 -6.19
C VAL A 140 -14.58 4.54 -7.69
N THR A 141 -13.49 4.51 -8.45
CA THR A 141 -13.49 4.54 -9.91
C THR A 141 -12.47 3.53 -10.43
N ILE A 142 -12.88 2.67 -11.36
CA ILE A 142 -12.04 1.65 -12.00
C ILE A 142 -11.96 1.98 -13.50
N PHE A 143 -10.74 2.02 -14.03
CA PHE A 143 -10.47 2.27 -15.44
C PHE A 143 -10.11 0.97 -16.16
N GLY A 144 -10.81 0.65 -17.24
CA GLY A 144 -10.65 -0.58 -18.00
C GLY A 144 -11.30 -1.80 -17.33
N THR A 145 -10.90 -2.97 -17.79
CA THR A 145 -11.38 -4.26 -17.28
C THR A 145 -10.28 -4.89 -16.41
N PRO A 146 -10.58 -5.27 -15.15
CA PRO A 146 -9.61 -6.01 -14.34
C PRO A 146 -9.16 -7.30 -15.05
N SER A 147 -7.88 -7.64 -14.93
CA SER A 147 -7.26 -8.86 -15.52
C SER A 147 -7.21 -8.92 -17.06
N ALA A 148 -7.43 -7.79 -17.76
CA ALA A 148 -7.30 -7.70 -19.22
C ALA A 148 -5.86 -7.49 -19.70
#